data_AF-A0AAU5X036-F1
#
_entry.id   AF-A0AAU5X036-F1
#
_cell.length_a   1.000
_cell.length_b   1.000
_cell.length_c   1.000
_cell.angle_alpha   90.00
_cell.angle_beta   90.00
_cell.angle_gamma   90.00
#
_symmetry.space_group_name_H-M   'P 1'
#
loop_
_entity.id
_entity.type
_entity.pdbx_description
1 polymer ?
#
loop_
_entity_poly.entity_id
_entity_poly.type
_entity_poly.pdbx_seq_one_letter_code
_entity_poly.pdbx_strand_id
1 'polypeptide(L)'
;MRLRRRLRKIGSGFGGRTNSRRFVSLHRFARTDRGAVRLPIVIIAGTAAMFLLSLVAIPLFFGANQLYQGAAGGGDCTDTSGAATQPQQSGDANSIPSNYLALYKKAGQQYGIPWNVLAGIGWVETHHGTLKAPGVLSGENFAHAGGPMQFIPGTWKIYGVDGNNDGKKDRYDPADAIPAAANLLKHDGAPTHMRSAIFAYNHLVSYVNNVLSTAQKYASGTFNVVQANGPTCADMNGAPAAPNAVVAKVITFAKAQLGKRYVYGAVGPDTFDCSGLTMTAYRTAGVTIPRLSDAQYWWGASVPKGQEQPGDLVFFDYKHGHSGPGHVGIVYNPQKGIMIVAPHTGDVVKLQNYKTYPGGAVGFTRPTAHNGHNGPTKHL
;
A
#
# COMPACT_ATOMS: atom_id res chain seq x y z
N MET A 1 -37.09 -21.17 -44.65
CA MET A 1 -38.28 -21.80 -45.26
C MET A 1 -38.50 -23.19 -44.63
N ARG A 2 -39.28 -23.24 -43.54
CA ARG A 2 -40.10 -24.36 -43.01
C ARG A 2 -40.64 -23.83 -41.66
N LEU A 3 -41.84 -23.25 -41.63
CA LEU A 3 -43.12 -23.90 -41.29
C LEU A 3 -43.01 -24.62 -39.92
N ARG A 4 -43.87 -24.41 -38.91
CA ARG A 4 -45.19 -23.76 -38.87
C ARG A 4 -45.67 -23.70 -37.41
N ARG A 5 -46.26 -22.55 -37.02
CA ARG A 5 -47.54 -22.36 -36.26
C ARG A 5 -47.71 -23.01 -34.88
N ARG A 6 -48.46 -22.47 -33.91
CA ARG A 6 -49.16 -21.18 -33.62
C ARG A 6 -49.78 -21.42 -32.21
N LEU A 7 -49.70 -20.46 -31.27
CA LEU A 7 -50.82 -19.63 -30.74
C LEU A 7 -51.96 -20.44 -30.05
N ARG A 8 -52.66 -20.00 -29.00
CA ARG A 8 -52.81 -18.79 -28.16
C ARG A 8 -53.84 -19.25 -27.08
N LYS A 9 -53.71 -18.95 -25.78
CA LYS A 9 -54.07 -17.71 -25.05
C LYS A 9 -55.50 -17.75 -24.45
N ILE A 10 -55.59 -17.17 -23.24
CA ILE A 10 -56.73 -16.48 -22.56
C ILE A 10 -57.60 -17.32 -21.61
N GLY A 11 -57.78 -16.78 -20.39
CA GLY A 11 -58.91 -17.09 -19.52
C GLY A 11 -58.76 -16.57 -18.08
N SER A 12 -59.19 -15.32 -17.84
CA SER A 12 -59.29 -14.62 -16.55
C SER A 12 -60.66 -14.82 -15.89
N GLY A 13 -60.78 -14.78 -14.54
CA GLY A 13 -62.01 -14.29 -13.88
C GLY A 13 -62.43 -14.89 -12.52
N PHE A 14 -62.35 -14.06 -11.47
CA PHE A 14 -63.37 -13.73 -10.44
C PHE A 14 -64.07 -14.78 -9.53
N GLY A 15 -63.97 -14.54 -8.20
CA GLY A 15 -65.14 -14.20 -7.35
C GLY A 15 -65.66 -15.21 -6.30
N GLY A 16 -65.89 -14.75 -5.07
CA GLY A 16 -67.01 -15.24 -4.22
C GLY A 16 -66.73 -15.57 -2.75
N ARG A 17 -67.25 -14.74 -1.83
CA ARG A 17 -67.32 -14.91 -0.35
C ARG A 17 -68.47 -15.82 0.10
N THR A 18 -68.38 -16.38 1.32
CA THR A 18 -69.30 -16.29 2.50
C THR A 18 -69.23 -17.57 3.37
N ASN A 19 -68.84 -17.55 4.64
CA ASN A 19 -69.49 -17.11 5.90
C ASN A 19 -70.34 -18.21 6.58
N SER A 20 -69.91 -18.75 7.72
CA SER A 20 -70.80 -19.20 8.80
C SER A 20 -70.05 -19.30 10.15
N ARG A 21 -70.75 -18.84 11.19
CA ARG A 21 -70.31 -18.56 12.56
C ARG A 21 -70.67 -19.71 13.52
N ARG A 22 -69.96 -19.80 14.66
CA ARG A 22 -70.41 -19.92 16.08
C ARG A 22 -69.45 -20.82 16.88
N PHE A 23 -68.64 -20.29 17.82
CA PHE A 23 -68.90 -19.95 19.24
C PHE A 23 -69.15 -21.15 20.17
N VAL A 24 -68.29 -21.27 21.22
CA VAL A 24 -68.53 -21.57 22.68
C VAL A 24 -67.22 -22.17 23.25
N SER A 25 -66.37 -21.42 23.99
CA SER A 25 -66.33 -21.14 25.46
C SER A 25 -65.93 -22.37 26.31
N LEU A 26 -64.67 -22.47 26.78
CA LEU A 26 -64.07 -22.04 28.08
C LEU A 26 -64.39 -22.92 29.30
N HIS A 27 -63.34 -23.49 29.91
CA HIS A 27 -63.00 -23.59 31.35
C HIS A 27 -62.02 -24.75 31.60
N ARG A 28 -61.21 -24.84 32.67
CA ARG A 28 -60.32 -23.98 33.49
C ARG A 28 -59.67 -24.99 34.49
N PHE A 29 -58.45 -24.71 34.98
CA PHE A 29 -57.73 -25.39 36.09
C PHE A 29 -57.13 -26.79 35.79
N ALA A 30 -55.96 -27.23 36.29
CA ALA A 30 -55.25 -26.92 37.54
C ALA A 30 -53.71 -27.16 37.44
N ARG A 31 -53.01 -26.77 38.52
CA ARG A 31 -51.56 -26.68 38.77
C ARG A 31 -50.84 -28.01 39.05
N THR A 32 -49.49 -27.98 38.87
CA THR A 32 -48.36 -28.62 39.62
C THR A 32 -48.41 -30.16 39.86
N ASP A 33 -47.35 -30.95 39.68
CA ASP A 33 -46.02 -30.84 40.29
C ASP A 33 -44.99 -31.85 39.70
N ARG A 34 -43.71 -31.52 39.85
CA ARG A 34 -42.47 -32.35 39.97
C ARG A 34 -42.42 -33.79 39.41
N GLY A 35 -41.42 -34.02 38.55
CA GLY A 35 -40.87 -35.35 38.27
C GLY A 35 -39.50 -35.27 37.58
N ALA A 36 -38.43 -35.42 38.35
CA ALA A 36 -37.06 -35.52 37.84
C ALA A 36 -36.88 -36.87 37.13
N VAL A 37 -36.44 -36.85 35.87
CA VAL A 37 -35.97 -38.05 35.16
C VAL A 37 -34.58 -37.77 34.60
N ARG A 38 -33.63 -38.58 35.07
CA ARG A 38 -32.22 -38.60 34.67
C ARG A 38 -32.12 -39.05 33.21
N LEU A 39 -31.53 -38.24 32.33
CA LEU A 39 -31.16 -38.67 30.98
C LEU A 39 -29.77 -39.34 31.01
N PRO A 40 -29.58 -40.47 30.31
CA PRO A 40 -28.27 -41.11 30.18
C PRO A 40 -27.38 -40.34 29.20
N ILE A 41 -26.12 -40.16 29.58
CA ILE A 41 -25.04 -39.68 28.72
C ILE A 41 -24.77 -40.75 27.67
N VAL A 42 -25.13 -40.48 26.42
CA VAL A 42 -24.65 -41.26 25.27
C VAL A 42 -23.48 -40.49 24.66
N ILE A 43 -22.28 -41.04 24.84
CA ILE A 43 -21.07 -40.61 24.13
C ILE A 43 -21.19 -41.13 22.69
N ILE A 44 -21.44 -40.24 21.73
CA ILE A 44 -21.27 -40.55 20.31
C ILE A 44 -20.15 -39.67 19.77
N ALA A 45 -19.06 -40.35 19.42
CA ALA A 45 -17.95 -39.83 18.66
C ALA A 45 -18.39 -39.52 17.21
N GLY A 46 -17.91 -38.39 16.66
CA GLY A 46 -17.65 -38.22 15.24
C GLY A 46 -18.79 -37.70 14.35
N THR A 47 -18.66 -36.43 13.94
CA THR A 47 -18.77 -35.87 12.56
C THR A 47 -18.79 -34.34 12.71
N ALA A 48 -17.66 -33.60 12.69
CA ALA A 48 -16.73 -33.37 11.58
C ALA A 48 -17.42 -32.93 10.28
N ALA A 49 -17.91 -31.69 10.24
CA ALA A 49 -17.72 -30.75 9.12
C ALA A 49 -18.53 -29.46 9.36
N MET A 50 -17.88 -28.33 9.11
CA MET A 50 -18.43 -26.96 9.07
C MET A 50 -18.56 -26.26 10.42
N PHE A 51 -17.50 -25.53 10.82
CA PHE A 51 -17.54 -24.09 10.97
C PHE A 51 -16.09 -23.53 11.02
N LEU A 52 -15.90 -22.35 10.45
CA LEU A 52 -14.65 -21.61 10.30
C LEU A 52 -13.85 -21.45 11.60
N LEU A 53 -12.52 -21.53 11.51
CA LEU A 53 -11.61 -20.96 12.52
C LEU A 53 -10.48 -20.17 11.84
N SER A 54 -10.84 -18.98 11.40
CA SER A 54 -9.97 -17.81 11.56
C SER A 54 -9.91 -17.43 13.05
N LEU A 55 -8.76 -16.90 13.49
CA LEU A 55 -8.51 -16.20 14.76
C LEU A 55 -8.27 -17.08 16.00
N VAL A 56 -7.02 -17.09 16.48
CA VAL A 56 -6.75 -17.10 17.93
C VAL A 56 -6.58 -15.65 18.35
N ALA A 57 -7.62 -15.11 18.96
CA ALA A 57 -7.55 -13.93 19.81
C ALA A 57 -7.57 -14.40 21.27
N ILE A 58 -6.58 -13.97 22.05
CA ILE A 58 -6.81 -13.66 23.46
C ILE A 58 -6.65 -12.14 23.56
N PRO A 59 -7.70 -11.37 23.86
CA PRO A 59 -7.58 -9.97 24.18
C PRO A 59 -7.15 -9.84 25.66
N LEU A 60 -6.35 -8.83 25.98
CA LEU A 60 -6.61 -7.85 27.05
C LEU A 60 -5.40 -6.88 27.16
N PHE A 61 -5.69 -5.62 26.83
CA PHE A 61 -5.12 -4.38 27.37
C PHE A 61 -3.63 -4.32 27.69
N PHE A 62 -2.84 -3.73 26.78
CA PHE A 62 -1.90 -2.67 27.15
C PHE A 62 -1.75 -1.66 25.99
N GLY A 63 -2.20 -0.44 26.23
CA GLY A 63 -1.55 0.79 25.76
C GLY A 63 -1.69 1.19 24.29
N ALA A 64 -2.83 1.78 23.94
CA ALA A 64 -2.79 2.94 23.06
C ALA A 64 -1.92 4.02 23.73
N ASN A 65 -0.77 4.36 23.14
CA ASN A 65 0.03 5.59 23.31
C ASN A 65 1.55 5.39 23.24
N GLN A 66 2.13 4.64 22.29
CA GLN A 66 3.58 4.75 22.00
C GLN A 66 3.97 4.48 20.53
N LEU A 67 3.15 4.90 19.56
CA LEU A 67 3.60 5.03 18.16
C LEU A 67 3.57 6.49 17.65
N TYR A 68 3.37 7.43 18.57
CA TYR A 68 3.49 8.87 18.34
C TYR A 68 4.75 9.39 19.05
N GLN A 69 5.92 8.93 18.62
CA GLN A 69 7.20 9.60 18.87
C GLN A 69 8.08 9.52 17.63
N GLY A 70 7.74 10.37 16.67
CA GLY A 70 8.70 11.06 15.81
C GLY A 70 8.31 12.54 15.89
N ALA A 71 8.90 13.25 16.85
CA ALA A 71 8.69 14.66 17.14
C ALA A 71 8.63 15.52 15.85
N ALA A 72 7.65 16.41 15.66
CA ALA A 72 7.60 17.72 16.33
C ALA A 72 8.99 18.38 16.43
N GLY A 73 9.53 18.78 15.28
CA GLY A 73 10.74 19.59 15.15
C GLY A 73 11.09 19.70 13.67
N GLY A 74 11.25 20.91 13.13
CA GLY A 74 11.59 21.13 11.72
C GLY A 74 12.80 20.28 11.30
N GLY A 75 12.60 19.45 10.28
CA GLY A 75 13.56 18.45 9.79
C GLY A 75 12.88 17.46 8.84
N ASP A 76 12.38 17.96 7.70
CA ASP A 76 11.33 17.38 6.83
C ASP A 76 11.69 16.13 6.01
N CYS A 77 12.34 15.09 6.56
CA CYS A 77 12.59 13.85 5.83
C CYS A 77 12.89 12.63 6.71
N THR A 78 12.59 11.42 6.21
CA THR A 78 13.03 10.16 6.86
C THR A 78 14.41 9.77 6.36
N ASP A 79 15.39 9.61 7.27
CA ASP A 79 16.69 9.04 6.91
C ASP A 79 16.57 7.52 6.73
N THR A 80 16.86 7.05 5.52
CA THR A 80 16.81 5.64 5.15
C THR A 80 18.18 5.07 4.80
N SER A 81 19.26 5.82 5.02
CA SER A 81 20.63 5.43 4.63
C SER A 81 21.05 4.08 5.21
N GLY A 82 20.56 3.74 6.41
CA GLY A 82 20.79 2.45 7.08
C GLY A 82 19.73 1.38 6.83
N ALA A 83 18.69 1.63 6.03
CA ALA A 83 17.55 0.71 5.91
C ALA A 83 17.93 -0.66 5.32
N ALA A 84 18.90 -0.68 4.40
CA ALA A 84 19.39 -1.90 3.75
C ALA A 84 20.55 -2.59 4.51
N THR A 85 21.02 -2.00 5.61
CA THR A 85 22.20 -2.47 6.34
C THR A 85 21.96 -3.88 6.88
N GLN A 86 22.90 -4.77 6.61
CA GLN A 86 22.84 -6.15 7.11
C GLN A 86 23.28 -6.17 8.57
N PRO A 87 22.43 -6.61 9.51
CA PRO A 87 22.81 -6.62 10.92
C PRO A 87 23.84 -7.72 11.19
N GLN A 88 24.68 -7.50 12.19
CA GLN A 88 25.55 -8.55 12.69
C GLN A 88 24.71 -9.64 13.35
N GLN A 89 25.11 -10.90 13.14
CA GLN A 89 24.43 -12.09 13.66
C GLN A 89 24.53 -12.19 15.20
N SER A 90 23.41 -12.53 15.86
CA SER A 90 23.38 -12.91 17.28
C SER A 90 23.61 -14.41 17.49
N GLY A 91 23.77 -14.84 18.75
CA GLY A 91 23.81 -16.26 19.10
C GLY A 91 22.52 -17.02 18.76
N ASP A 92 21.35 -16.38 18.84
CA ASP A 92 20.05 -17.02 18.55
C ASP A 92 19.93 -17.47 17.09
N ALA A 93 20.62 -16.79 16.17
CA ALA A 93 20.64 -17.16 14.76
C ALA A 93 21.32 -18.52 14.50
N ASN A 94 22.06 -19.08 15.48
CA ASN A 94 22.63 -20.44 15.39
C ASN A 94 21.56 -21.53 15.41
N SER A 95 20.32 -21.20 15.79
CA SER A 95 19.16 -22.11 15.69
C SER A 95 18.65 -22.28 14.25
N ILE A 96 19.04 -21.40 13.33
CA ILE A 96 18.66 -21.46 11.93
C ILE A 96 19.51 -22.54 11.24
N PRO A 97 18.92 -23.45 10.44
CA PRO A 97 19.69 -24.38 9.62
C PRO A 97 20.75 -23.63 8.79
N SER A 98 21.99 -24.11 8.79
CA SER A 98 23.14 -23.38 8.24
C SER A 98 23.00 -23.05 6.76
N ASN A 99 22.39 -23.95 5.98
CA ASN A 99 22.06 -23.72 4.57
C ASN A 99 21.03 -22.58 4.40
N TYR A 100 20.00 -22.51 5.25
CA TYR A 100 19.03 -21.42 5.24
C TYR A 100 19.66 -20.09 5.65
N LEU A 101 20.48 -20.08 6.70
CA LEU A 101 21.18 -18.87 7.14
C LEU A 101 22.07 -18.29 6.04
N ALA A 102 22.80 -19.14 5.32
CA ALA A 102 23.61 -18.71 4.17
C ALA A 102 22.74 -18.09 3.06
N LEU A 103 21.59 -18.71 2.76
CA LEU A 103 20.65 -18.20 1.75
C LEU A 103 20.00 -16.88 2.17
N TYR A 104 19.60 -16.71 3.44
CA TYR A 104 19.06 -15.44 3.96
C TYR A 104 20.09 -14.31 3.83
N LYS A 105 21.36 -14.57 4.20
CA LYS A 105 22.43 -13.57 4.07
C LYS A 105 22.71 -13.22 2.61
N LYS A 106 22.79 -14.23 1.73
CA LYS A 106 22.99 -14.04 0.29
C LYS A 106 21.86 -13.20 -0.32
N ALA A 107 20.61 -13.60 -0.11
CA ALA A 107 19.44 -12.88 -0.61
C ALA A 107 19.33 -11.49 0.01
N GLY A 108 19.61 -11.36 1.31
CA GLY A 108 19.58 -10.07 2.00
C GLY A 108 20.54 -9.06 1.39
N GLN A 109 21.78 -9.49 1.13
CA GLN A 109 22.78 -8.67 0.42
C GLN A 109 22.34 -8.34 -1.01
N GLN A 110 21.87 -9.34 -1.77
CA GLN A 110 21.49 -9.18 -3.17
C GLN A 110 20.33 -8.20 -3.38
N TYR A 111 19.31 -8.25 -2.52
CA TYR A 111 18.09 -7.44 -2.68
C TYR A 111 18.08 -6.16 -1.81
N GLY A 112 19.08 -6.00 -0.93
CA GLY A 112 19.14 -4.91 0.04
C GLY A 112 18.04 -5.01 1.09
N ILE A 113 17.76 -6.24 1.54
CA ILE A 113 16.80 -6.55 2.61
C ILE A 113 17.60 -7.08 3.81
N PRO A 114 17.41 -6.60 5.04
CA PRO A 114 18.09 -7.17 6.20
C PRO A 114 17.83 -8.69 6.31
N TRP A 115 18.89 -9.50 6.30
CA TRP A 115 18.79 -10.97 6.25
C TRP A 115 17.96 -11.55 7.41
N ASN A 116 18.02 -10.91 8.58
CA ASN A 116 17.28 -11.31 9.76
C ASN A 116 15.76 -11.13 9.61
N VAL A 117 15.31 -10.19 8.76
CA VAL A 117 13.88 -10.05 8.39
C VAL A 117 13.43 -11.22 7.51
N LEU A 118 14.24 -11.61 6.52
CA LEU A 118 13.97 -12.80 5.70
C LEU A 118 13.93 -14.07 6.57
N ALA A 119 14.87 -14.19 7.52
CA ALA A 119 14.87 -15.26 8.50
C ALA A 119 13.62 -15.21 9.40
N GLY A 120 13.20 -14.02 9.84
CA GLY A 120 11.97 -13.84 10.61
C GLY A 120 10.73 -14.32 9.87
N ILE A 121 10.61 -14.03 8.57
CA ILE A 121 9.55 -14.59 7.70
C ILE A 121 9.66 -16.11 7.67
N GLY A 122 10.84 -16.66 7.34
CA GLY A 122 11.00 -18.11 7.27
C GLY A 122 10.71 -18.85 8.58
N TRP A 123 10.98 -18.22 9.73
CA TRP A 123 10.58 -18.74 11.03
C TRP A 123 9.07 -18.79 11.17
N VAL A 124 8.40 -17.65 10.96
CA VAL A 124 6.93 -17.53 11.13
C VAL A 124 6.17 -18.42 10.15
N GLU A 125 6.65 -18.56 8.91
CA GLU A 125 6.01 -19.39 7.89
C GLU A 125 6.15 -20.88 8.20
N THR A 126 7.37 -21.37 8.46
CA THR A 126 7.62 -22.82 8.46
C THR A 126 8.76 -23.29 9.38
N HIS A 127 9.22 -22.44 10.31
CA HIS A 127 10.41 -22.71 11.12
C HIS A 127 11.62 -23.05 10.24
N HIS A 128 11.88 -22.20 9.23
CA HIS A 128 12.95 -22.39 8.23
C HIS A 128 12.83 -23.72 7.46
N GLY A 129 11.60 -24.08 7.07
CA GLY A 129 11.31 -25.31 6.32
C GLY A 129 11.37 -26.60 7.15
N THR A 130 11.54 -26.51 8.47
CA THR A 130 11.66 -27.70 9.34
C THR A 130 10.33 -28.21 9.87
N LEU A 131 9.27 -27.42 9.77
CA LEU A 131 7.92 -27.80 10.21
C LEU A 131 7.38 -28.96 9.36
N LYS A 132 6.98 -30.06 10.00
CA LYS A 132 6.33 -31.20 9.36
C LYS A 132 4.82 -30.94 9.17
N ALA A 133 4.49 -29.93 8.37
CA ALA A 133 3.11 -29.54 8.07
C ALA A 133 2.82 -29.61 6.56
N PRO A 134 1.54 -29.75 6.16
CA PRO A 134 1.15 -29.70 4.75
C PRO A 134 1.63 -28.43 4.06
N GLY A 135 2.13 -28.56 2.84
CA GLY A 135 2.61 -27.43 2.05
C GLY A 135 4.05 -27.00 2.32
N VAL A 136 4.73 -27.50 3.35
CA VAL A 136 6.11 -27.08 3.66
C VAL A 136 7.12 -27.74 2.73
N LEU A 137 7.15 -29.08 2.71
CA LEU A 137 8.10 -29.87 1.90
C LEU A 137 7.53 -30.31 0.55
N SER A 138 6.20 -30.42 0.47
CA SER A 138 5.48 -30.79 -0.75
C SER A 138 3.99 -30.48 -0.61
N GLY A 139 3.27 -30.50 -1.73
CA GLY A 139 1.83 -30.20 -1.77
C GLY A 139 1.53 -28.77 -1.35
N GLU A 140 0.28 -28.48 -1.00
CA GLU A 140 -0.15 -27.15 -0.58
C GLU A 140 -0.91 -27.23 0.74
N ASN A 141 -0.91 -26.13 1.50
CA ASN A 141 -1.82 -25.96 2.61
C ASN A 141 -3.23 -25.54 2.12
N PHE A 142 -4.18 -25.33 3.05
CA PHE A 142 -5.56 -24.96 2.72
C PHE A 142 -5.71 -23.61 1.98
N ALA A 143 -4.67 -22.78 2.00
CA ALA A 143 -4.61 -21.49 1.32
C ALA A 143 -3.81 -21.56 0.00
N HIS A 144 -3.52 -22.77 -0.50
CA HIS A 144 -2.68 -23.02 -1.68
C HIS A 144 -1.21 -22.60 -1.54
N ALA A 145 -0.76 -22.28 -0.33
CA ALA A 145 0.64 -21.89 -0.09
C ALA A 145 1.55 -23.12 -0.03
N GLY A 146 2.75 -22.97 -0.59
CA GLY A 146 3.74 -24.03 -0.69
C GLY A 146 5.18 -23.54 -0.49
N GLY A 147 6.04 -24.43 0.00
CA GLY A 147 7.46 -24.21 0.21
C GLY A 147 7.83 -23.60 1.56
N PRO A 148 9.12 -23.45 1.85
CA PRO A 148 9.59 -22.93 3.14
C PRO A 148 9.22 -21.46 3.40
N MET A 149 8.88 -20.72 2.35
CA MET A 149 8.39 -19.34 2.43
C MET A 149 6.89 -19.23 2.11
N GLN A 150 6.16 -20.36 2.04
CA GLN A 150 4.68 -20.40 1.89
C GLN A 150 4.12 -19.50 0.76
N PHE A 151 4.70 -19.60 -0.44
CA PHE A 151 4.19 -18.88 -1.60
C PHE A 151 2.90 -19.51 -2.14
N ILE A 152 1.88 -18.67 -2.35
CA ILE A 152 0.71 -19.04 -3.17
C ILE A 152 1.04 -18.98 -4.67
N PRO A 153 0.32 -19.69 -5.55
CA PRO A 153 0.68 -19.80 -6.97
C PRO A 153 0.72 -18.45 -7.70
N GLY A 154 -0.20 -17.53 -7.34
CA GLY A 154 -0.28 -16.21 -7.95
C GLY A 154 0.95 -15.35 -7.70
N THR A 155 1.41 -15.28 -6.45
CA THR A 155 2.62 -14.51 -6.10
C THR A 155 3.87 -15.24 -6.58
N TRP A 156 3.93 -16.57 -6.54
CA TRP A 156 5.05 -17.34 -7.09
C TRP A 156 5.26 -17.06 -8.59
N LYS A 157 4.18 -17.01 -9.36
CA LYS A 157 4.24 -16.72 -10.81
C LYS A 157 4.90 -15.37 -11.12
N ILE A 158 4.73 -14.38 -10.25
CA ILE A 158 5.24 -13.02 -10.46
C ILE A 158 6.66 -12.88 -9.87
N TYR A 159 6.88 -13.38 -8.66
CA TYR A 159 8.08 -13.08 -7.88
C TYR A 159 9.08 -14.24 -7.76
N GLY A 160 8.70 -15.44 -8.19
CA GLY A 160 9.58 -16.61 -8.22
C GLY A 160 10.83 -16.36 -9.07
N VAL A 161 11.98 -16.74 -8.52
CA VAL A 161 13.30 -16.58 -9.15
C VAL A 161 14.04 -17.92 -9.11
N ASP A 162 14.92 -18.13 -10.10
CA ASP A 162 15.90 -19.22 -10.10
C ASP A 162 17.15 -18.67 -9.38
N GLY A 163 17.20 -18.86 -8.07
CA GLY A 163 18.16 -18.20 -7.19
C GLY A 163 19.51 -18.93 -7.11
N ASN A 164 19.53 -20.21 -7.48
CA ASN A 164 20.73 -21.04 -7.57
C ASN A 164 21.26 -21.15 -9.02
N ASN A 165 20.50 -20.70 -10.03
CA ASN A 165 20.78 -20.82 -11.47
C ASN A 165 20.84 -22.26 -11.96
N ASP A 166 19.99 -23.14 -11.44
CA ASP A 166 19.89 -24.53 -11.87
C ASP A 166 18.94 -24.74 -13.09
N GLY A 167 18.34 -23.66 -13.57
CA GLY A 167 17.41 -23.64 -14.70
C GLY A 167 15.96 -23.86 -14.31
N LYS A 168 15.63 -23.94 -13.02
CA LYS A 168 14.26 -24.13 -12.52
C LYS A 168 13.89 -23.03 -11.53
N LYS A 169 12.59 -22.79 -11.43
CA LYS A 169 11.99 -21.94 -10.38
C LYS A 169 11.10 -22.83 -9.53
N ASP A 170 11.63 -23.31 -8.42
CA ASP A 170 10.94 -24.20 -7.51
C ASP A 170 10.65 -23.53 -6.16
N ARG A 171 9.37 -23.32 -5.85
CA ARG A 171 8.99 -22.70 -4.57
C ARG A 171 9.33 -23.57 -3.36
N TYR A 172 9.60 -24.86 -3.54
CA TYR A 172 10.02 -25.77 -2.48
C TYR A 172 11.55 -25.81 -2.31
N ASP A 173 12.33 -25.31 -3.26
CA ASP A 173 13.77 -25.10 -3.06
C ASP A 173 13.98 -23.80 -2.27
N PRO A 174 14.55 -23.84 -1.05
CA PRO A 174 14.87 -22.62 -0.31
C PRO A 174 15.81 -21.68 -1.08
N ALA A 175 16.65 -22.20 -1.98
CA ALA A 175 17.56 -21.39 -2.79
C ALA A 175 16.82 -20.49 -3.80
N ASP A 176 15.57 -20.82 -4.13
CA ASP A 176 14.68 -20.03 -4.97
C ASP A 176 13.65 -19.25 -4.13
N ALA A 177 13.05 -19.91 -3.14
CA ALA A 177 12.00 -19.35 -2.32
C ALA A 177 12.45 -18.14 -1.48
N ILE A 178 13.66 -18.19 -0.92
CA ILE A 178 14.21 -17.10 -0.08
C ILE A 178 14.48 -15.84 -0.92
N PRO A 179 15.21 -15.89 -2.05
CA PRO A 179 15.37 -14.70 -2.90
C PRO A 179 14.05 -14.26 -3.55
N ALA A 180 13.09 -15.15 -3.80
CA ALA A 180 11.75 -14.75 -4.23
C ALA A 180 11.01 -13.92 -3.15
N ALA A 181 11.14 -14.29 -1.87
CA ALA A 181 10.60 -13.49 -0.76
C ALA A 181 11.27 -12.12 -0.67
N ALA A 182 12.59 -12.06 -0.85
CA ALA A 182 13.31 -10.80 -0.90
C ALA A 182 12.89 -9.93 -2.10
N ASN A 183 12.65 -10.55 -3.26
CA ASN A 183 12.13 -9.89 -4.47
C ASN A 183 10.74 -9.29 -4.24
N LEU A 184 9.83 -10.05 -3.62
CA LEU A 184 8.49 -9.57 -3.26
C LEU A 184 8.55 -8.39 -2.27
N LEU A 185 9.32 -8.52 -1.17
CA LEU A 185 9.47 -7.41 -0.22
C LEU A 185 10.05 -6.15 -0.89
N LYS A 186 11.04 -6.33 -1.78
CA LYS A 186 11.66 -5.23 -2.53
C LYS A 186 10.65 -4.53 -3.43
N HIS A 187 9.81 -5.31 -4.13
CA HIS A 187 8.71 -4.78 -4.92
C HIS A 187 7.72 -3.98 -4.06
N ASP A 188 7.40 -4.48 -2.87
CA ASP A 188 6.43 -3.85 -1.96
C ASP A 188 7.03 -2.70 -1.10
N GLY A 189 8.21 -2.21 -1.49
CA GLY A 189 8.80 -0.99 -0.94
C GLY A 189 9.80 -1.19 0.19
N ALA A 190 10.19 -2.42 0.52
CA ALA A 190 11.31 -2.66 1.42
C ALA A 190 12.66 -2.25 0.76
N PRO A 191 13.65 -1.80 1.55
CA PRO A 191 13.65 -1.73 3.01
C PRO A 191 13.09 -0.44 3.61
N THR A 192 12.69 0.54 2.79
CA THR A 192 12.26 1.86 3.28
C THR A 192 10.84 1.86 3.82
N HIS A 193 9.99 0.95 3.36
CA HIS A 193 8.63 0.70 3.85
C HIS A 193 8.49 -0.71 4.41
N MET A 194 9.44 -1.13 5.26
CA MET A 194 9.58 -2.52 5.67
C MET A 194 8.31 -3.10 6.31
N ARG A 195 7.65 -2.36 7.21
CA ARG A 195 6.44 -2.85 7.89
C ARG A 195 5.28 -3.00 6.90
N SER A 196 5.14 -2.07 5.96
CA SER A 196 4.13 -2.17 4.88
C SER A 196 4.42 -3.33 3.93
N ALA A 197 5.68 -3.55 3.56
CA ALA A 197 6.06 -4.67 2.69
C ALA A 197 5.77 -6.03 3.34
N ILE A 198 6.08 -6.18 4.65
CA ILE A 198 5.74 -7.39 5.40
C ILE A 198 4.21 -7.54 5.53
N PHE A 199 3.47 -6.44 5.66
CA PHE A 199 2.00 -6.48 5.67
C PHE A 199 1.41 -6.87 4.31
N ALA A 200 2.02 -6.45 3.20
CA ALA A 200 1.61 -6.86 1.86
C ALA A 200 1.87 -8.36 1.63
N TYR A 201 2.97 -8.87 2.20
CA TYR A 201 3.27 -10.30 2.25
C TYR A 201 2.17 -11.09 2.98
N ASN A 202 1.75 -10.61 4.15
CA ASN A 202 0.62 -11.16 4.91
C ASN A 202 -0.12 -10.04 5.66
N HIS A 203 -1.42 -9.88 5.38
CA HIS A 203 -2.25 -8.73 5.77
C HIS A 203 -2.67 -8.73 7.26
N LEU A 204 -1.88 -9.37 8.13
CA LEU A 204 -2.07 -9.37 9.57
C LEU A 204 -0.98 -8.53 10.25
N VAL A 205 -1.39 -7.53 11.03
CA VAL A 205 -0.46 -6.73 11.84
C VAL A 205 0.30 -7.61 12.85
N SER A 206 -0.34 -8.66 13.38
CA SER A 206 0.30 -9.64 14.24
C SER A 206 1.43 -10.38 13.55
N TYR A 207 1.26 -10.73 12.26
CA TYR A 207 2.32 -11.34 11.46
C TYR A 207 3.53 -10.41 11.33
N VAL A 208 3.31 -9.14 10.98
CA VAL A 208 4.37 -8.12 10.91
C VAL A 208 5.15 -8.03 12.22
N ASN A 209 4.44 -7.97 13.34
CA ASN A 209 5.06 -7.88 14.66
C ASN A 209 5.85 -9.15 15.02
N ASN A 210 5.33 -10.35 14.69
CA ASN A 210 6.02 -11.61 14.94
C ASN A 210 7.29 -11.74 14.11
N VAL A 211 7.25 -11.38 12.82
CA VAL A 211 8.42 -11.36 11.93
C VAL A 211 9.48 -10.44 12.49
N LEU A 212 9.13 -9.19 12.85
CA LEU A 212 10.10 -8.21 13.32
C LEU A 212 10.64 -8.52 14.71
N SER A 213 9.80 -9.06 15.61
CA SER A 213 10.25 -9.56 16.92
C SER A 213 11.25 -10.71 16.76
N THR A 214 10.99 -11.62 15.82
CA THR A 214 11.92 -12.73 15.53
C THR A 214 13.21 -12.20 14.88
N ALA A 215 13.11 -11.27 13.93
CA ALA A 215 14.26 -10.65 13.29
C ALA A 215 15.18 -9.94 14.29
N GLN A 216 14.61 -9.26 15.30
CA GLN A 216 15.36 -8.62 16.37
C GLN A 216 16.15 -9.64 17.21
N LYS A 217 15.65 -10.86 17.42
CA LYS A 217 16.39 -11.91 18.13
C LYS A 217 17.63 -12.36 17.37
N TYR A 218 17.53 -12.46 16.04
CA TYR A 218 18.64 -12.91 15.18
C TYR A 218 19.73 -11.86 14.92
N ALA A 219 19.45 -10.59 15.22
CA ALA A 219 20.43 -9.51 15.14
C ALA A 219 21.10 -9.28 16.50
N SER A 220 22.42 -9.07 16.50
CA SER A 220 23.12 -8.58 17.68
C SER A 220 22.88 -7.07 17.86
N GLY A 221 22.65 -6.64 19.09
CA GLY A 221 22.35 -5.24 19.41
C GLY A 221 20.95 -4.78 18.97
N THR A 222 20.74 -3.48 18.92
CA THR A 222 19.45 -2.89 18.51
C THR A 222 19.27 -3.00 16.99
N PHE A 223 18.16 -3.59 16.55
CA PHE A 223 17.78 -3.67 15.14
C PHE A 223 16.45 -2.96 14.92
N ASN A 224 16.50 -1.81 14.25
CA ASN A 224 15.33 -1.05 13.88
C ASN A 224 15.11 -1.11 12.37
N VAL A 225 13.87 -1.37 11.95
CA VAL A 225 13.48 -1.28 10.54
C VAL A 225 12.87 0.09 10.24
N VAL A 226 13.03 0.54 9.00
CA VAL A 226 12.48 1.83 8.56
C VAL A 226 11.08 1.66 7.98
N GLN A 227 10.21 2.61 8.31
CA GLN A 227 8.87 2.75 7.75
C GLN A 227 8.65 4.21 7.35
N ALA A 228 9.20 4.60 6.21
CA ALA A 228 9.02 5.95 5.68
C ALA A 228 7.55 6.16 5.30
N ASN A 229 7.00 7.33 5.63
CA ASN A 229 5.68 7.77 5.18
C ASN A 229 5.87 9.14 4.52
N GLY A 230 6.37 9.15 3.28
CA GLY A 230 6.75 10.37 2.55
C GLY A 230 8.17 10.31 1.98
N PRO A 231 8.73 11.45 1.52
CA PRO A 231 10.07 11.49 0.93
C PRO A 231 11.18 11.12 1.91
N THR A 232 12.16 10.40 1.40
CA THR A 232 13.40 10.14 2.13
C THR A 232 14.31 11.38 2.11
N CYS A 233 15.27 11.44 3.03
CA CYS A 233 16.27 12.51 3.00
C CYS A 233 17.08 12.51 1.70
N ALA A 234 17.28 11.33 1.08
CA ALA A 234 17.90 11.22 -0.23
C ALA A 234 17.05 11.80 -1.37
N ASP A 235 15.72 11.82 -1.22
CA ASP A 235 14.83 12.47 -2.19
C ASP A 235 14.82 13.98 -1.96
N MET A 236 14.72 14.40 -0.70
CA MET A 236 14.74 15.79 -0.21
C MET A 236 16.05 16.55 -0.38
N ASN A 237 17.18 15.85 -0.54
CA ASN A 237 18.51 16.45 -0.72
C ASN A 237 19.15 16.06 -2.05
N GLY A 238 18.49 15.22 -2.85
CA GLY A 238 19.05 14.68 -4.09
C GLY A 238 18.63 15.44 -5.35
N ALA A 239 17.82 16.48 -5.25
CA ALA A 239 17.47 17.31 -6.40
C ALA A 239 18.74 17.97 -6.97
N PRO A 240 18.92 17.98 -8.30
CA PRO A 240 19.97 18.80 -8.92
C PRO A 240 19.88 20.25 -8.47
N ALA A 241 21.01 20.95 -8.53
CA ALA A 241 21.03 22.39 -8.30
C ALA A 241 19.94 23.08 -9.15
N ALA A 242 19.19 23.99 -8.53
CA ALA A 242 18.20 24.77 -9.24
C ALA A 242 18.87 25.50 -10.41
N PRO A 243 18.28 25.49 -11.62
CA PRO A 243 18.92 26.06 -12.81
C PRO A 243 19.12 27.58 -12.72
N ASN A 244 18.41 28.27 -11.82
CA ASN A 244 18.58 29.70 -11.55
C ASN A 244 17.99 30.09 -10.18
N ALA A 245 18.21 31.34 -9.77
CA ALA A 245 17.76 31.88 -8.49
C ALA A 245 16.22 31.96 -8.35
N VAL A 246 15.48 32.14 -9.46
CA VAL A 246 14.01 32.14 -9.45
C VAL A 246 13.51 30.75 -9.03
N VAL A 247 14.00 29.70 -9.69
CA VAL A 247 13.64 28.32 -9.35
C VAL A 247 14.06 27.95 -7.94
N ALA A 248 15.24 28.39 -7.48
CA ALA A 248 15.67 28.15 -6.11
C ALA A 248 14.65 28.68 -5.08
N LYS A 249 14.10 29.88 -5.31
CA LYS A 249 13.02 30.45 -4.48
C LYS A 249 11.73 29.65 -4.56
N VAL A 250 11.30 29.24 -5.77
CA VAL A 250 10.10 28.42 -5.99
C VAL A 250 10.18 27.12 -5.19
N ILE A 251 11.28 26.39 -5.32
CA ILE A 251 11.48 25.12 -4.62
C ILE A 251 11.59 25.33 -3.11
N THR A 252 12.30 26.37 -2.65
CA THR A 252 12.39 26.71 -1.22
C THR A 252 11.01 26.96 -0.63
N PHE A 253 10.19 27.78 -1.29
CA PHE A 253 8.83 28.05 -0.86
C PHE A 253 7.99 26.77 -0.85
N ALA A 254 8.00 25.99 -1.93
CA ALA A 254 7.18 24.80 -2.05
C ALA A 254 7.54 23.73 -1.00
N LYS A 255 8.83 23.53 -0.71
CA LYS A 255 9.30 22.64 0.37
C LYS A 255 8.78 23.09 1.73
N ALA A 256 8.76 24.39 2.01
CA ALA A 256 8.24 24.92 3.28
C ALA A 256 6.72 24.71 3.46
N GLN A 257 6.00 24.20 2.44
CA GLN A 257 4.57 23.89 2.55
C GLN A 257 4.28 22.42 2.82
N LEU A 258 5.29 21.54 2.84
CA LEU A 258 5.10 20.10 3.08
C LEU A 258 4.34 19.85 4.39
N GLY A 259 3.42 18.89 4.36
CA GLY A 259 2.54 18.56 5.48
C GLY A 259 1.30 19.45 5.62
N LYS A 260 1.21 20.60 4.94
CA LYS A 260 -0.01 21.42 4.95
C LYS A 260 -1.16 20.71 4.26
N ARG A 261 -2.37 20.85 4.80
CA ARG A 261 -3.57 20.19 4.27
C ARG A 261 -3.93 20.72 2.88
N TYR A 262 -4.38 19.81 2.02
CA TYR A 262 -5.06 20.20 0.79
C TYR A 262 -6.44 20.77 1.10
N VAL A 263 -6.76 21.92 0.50
CA VAL A 263 -8.13 22.49 0.50
C VAL A 263 -8.42 23.01 -0.91
N TYR A 264 -9.48 22.50 -1.53
CA TYR A 264 -9.89 22.92 -2.87
C TYR A 264 -10.12 24.44 -2.92
N GLY A 265 -9.51 25.12 -3.90
CA GLY A 265 -9.56 26.57 -4.04
C GLY A 265 -8.51 27.34 -3.25
N ALA A 266 -7.79 26.71 -2.31
CA ALA A 266 -6.86 27.41 -1.43
C ALA A 266 -5.54 27.81 -2.11
N VAL A 267 -5.02 28.97 -1.72
CA VAL A 267 -3.80 29.59 -2.28
C VAL A 267 -2.78 29.97 -1.20
N GLY A 268 -2.91 29.42 0.01
CA GLY A 268 -2.08 29.74 1.16
C GLY A 268 -2.66 30.84 2.07
N PRO A 269 -1.96 31.17 3.18
CA PRO A 269 -0.69 30.55 3.59
C PRO A 269 -0.86 29.20 4.30
N ASP A 270 -2.02 28.92 4.89
CA ASP A 270 -2.18 27.76 5.79
C ASP A 270 -2.50 26.44 5.06
N THR A 271 -3.14 26.53 3.90
CA THR A 271 -3.55 25.39 3.08
C THR A 271 -3.48 25.74 1.60
N PHE A 272 -3.35 24.74 0.74
CA PHE A 272 -3.20 24.92 -0.71
C PHE A 272 -4.01 23.88 -1.48
N ASP A 273 -4.47 24.20 -2.69
CA ASP A 273 -4.72 23.19 -3.72
C ASP A 273 -3.53 23.06 -4.69
N CYS A 274 -3.66 22.19 -5.69
CA CYS A 274 -2.59 21.87 -6.63
C CYS A 274 -2.04 23.11 -7.34
N SER A 275 -2.89 23.86 -8.05
CA SER A 275 -2.50 25.03 -8.80
C SER A 275 -2.30 26.28 -7.93
N GLY A 276 -2.89 26.32 -6.73
CA GLY A 276 -2.67 27.36 -5.73
C GLY A 276 -1.27 27.29 -5.12
N LEU A 277 -0.75 26.08 -4.89
CA LEU A 277 0.63 25.86 -4.46
C LEU A 277 1.62 26.35 -5.52
N THR A 278 1.48 25.91 -6.77
CA THR A 278 2.37 26.28 -7.88
C THR A 278 2.34 27.80 -8.12
N MET A 279 1.14 28.38 -8.18
CA MET A 279 0.93 29.81 -8.40
C MET A 279 1.63 30.63 -7.33
N THR A 280 1.48 30.25 -6.06
CA THR A 280 2.06 31.01 -4.95
C THR A 280 3.56 30.84 -4.89
N ALA A 281 4.09 29.64 -5.13
CA ALA A 281 5.53 29.39 -5.20
C ALA A 281 6.20 30.28 -6.26
N TYR A 282 5.65 30.32 -7.47
CA TYR A 282 6.15 31.19 -8.54
C TYR A 282 5.98 32.68 -8.23
N ARG A 283 4.86 33.08 -7.62
CA ARG A 283 4.64 34.46 -7.18
C ARG A 283 5.70 34.93 -6.19
N THR A 284 6.11 34.09 -5.22
CA THR A 284 7.18 34.44 -4.27
C THR A 284 8.54 34.65 -4.95
N ALA A 285 8.72 34.06 -6.14
CA ALA A 285 9.92 34.21 -6.96
C ALA A 285 9.80 35.33 -8.01
N GLY A 286 8.70 36.09 -8.02
CA GLY A 286 8.47 37.21 -8.95
C GLY A 286 7.85 36.82 -10.29
N VAL A 287 7.40 35.58 -10.47
CA VAL A 287 6.75 35.10 -11.70
C VAL A 287 5.25 34.91 -11.44
N THR A 288 4.41 35.61 -12.19
CA THR A 288 2.96 35.46 -12.09
C THR A 288 2.47 34.43 -13.10
N ILE A 289 1.99 33.29 -12.62
CA ILE A 289 1.33 32.27 -13.44
C ILE A 289 -0.17 32.23 -13.15
N PRO A 290 -1.01 31.73 -14.08
CA PRO A 290 -2.45 31.65 -13.87
C PRO A 290 -2.87 30.80 -12.66
N ARG A 291 -4.09 31.03 -12.17
CA ARG A 291 -4.64 30.32 -10.99
C ARG A 291 -4.99 28.86 -11.26
N LEU A 292 -5.45 28.53 -12.47
CA LEU A 292 -5.98 27.21 -12.81
C LEU A 292 -4.91 26.34 -13.48
N SER A 293 -4.94 25.02 -13.25
CA SER A 293 -3.93 24.09 -13.76
C SER A 293 -3.93 24.00 -15.29
N ASP A 294 -5.10 24.02 -15.91
CA ASP A 294 -5.27 24.08 -17.37
C ASP A 294 -4.67 25.36 -17.96
N ALA A 295 -4.93 26.51 -17.33
CA ALA A 295 -4.35 27.79 -17.74
C ALA A 295 -2.83 27.81 -17.55
N GLN A 296 -2.30 27.25 -16.46
CA GLN A 296 -0.84 27.11 -16.25
C GLN A 296 -0.19 26.24 -17.34
N TYR A 297 -0.88 25.20 -17.79
CA TYR A 297 -0.43 24.32 -18.87
C TYR A 297 -0.31 25.05 -20.21
N TRP A 298 -1.32 25.82 -20.59
CA TRP A 298 -1.29 26.57 -21.85
C TRP A 298 -0.46 27.84 -21.79
N TRP A 299 -0.23 28.37 -20.59
CA TRP A 299 0.59 29.56 -20.39
C TRP A 299 2.08 29.24 -20.48
N GLY A 300 2.56 28.24 -19.75
CA GLY A 300 4.01 27.96 -19.68
C GLY A 300 4.61 27.43 -20.99
N ALA A 301 5.90 27.69 -21.23
CA ALA A 301 6.61 27.14 -22.37
C ALA A 301 6.68 25.61 -22.27
N SER A 302 6.27 24.87 -23.31
CA SER A 302 6.27 23.41 -23.31
C SER A 302 7.69 22.83 -23.17
N VAL A 303 7.83 21.77 -22.37
CA VAL A 303 9.09 21.06 -22.15
C VAL A 303 8.97 19.63 -22.69
N PRO A 304 9.86 19.20 -23.60
CA PRO A 304 9.89 17.81 -24.05
C PRO A 304 10.14 16.85 -22.90
N LYS A 305 9.46 15.70 -22.90
CA LYS A 305 9.67 14.63 -21.93
C LYS A 305 11.14 14.19 -21.92
N GLY A 306 11.73 14.08 -20.74
CA GLY A 306 13.16 13.79 -20.54
C GLY A 306 14.04 15.03 -20.47
N GLN A 307 13.50 16.22 -20.77
CA GLN A 307 14.21 17.51 -20.66
C GLN A 307 13.69 18.38 -19.50
N GLU A 308 12.89 17.79 -18.62
CA GLU A 308 12.43 18.45 -17.41
C GLU A 308 13.60 18.84 -16.50
N GLN A 309 13.46 20.01 -15.87
CA GLN A 309 14.39 20.56 -14.89
C GLN A 309 13.67 20.79 -13.57
N PRO A 310 14.40 20.88 -12.43
CA PRO A 310 13.81 21.39 -11.20
C PRO A 310 13.07 22.71 -11.48
N GLY A 311 11.90 22.85 -10.89
CA GLY A 311 11.02 24.00 -11.09
C GLY A 311 9.96 23.79 -12.17
N ASP A 312 10.22 23.03 -13.24
CA ASP A 312 9.21 22.80 -14.28
C ASP A 312 7.90 22.26 -13.68
N LEU A 313 6.76 22.61 -14.28
CA LEU A 313 5.46 22.11 -13.86
C LEU A 313 5.16 20.81 -14.60
N VAL A 314 4.65 19.81 -13.88
CA VAL A 314 4.18 18.54 -14.44
C VAL A 314 2.67 18.44 -14.28
N PHE A 315 1.98 18.02 -15.34
CA PHE A 315 0.52 18.05 -15.44
C PHE A 315 -0.07 16.67 -15.62
N PHE A 316 -1.27 16.45 -15.09
CA PHE A 316 -2.00 15.17 -15.17
C PHE A 316 -3.49 15.39 -15.43
N ASP A 317 -4.11 14.39 -16.05
CA ASP A 317 -5.56 14.34 -16.19
C ASP A 317 -6.20 13.86 -14.90
N TYR A 318 -7.22 14.58 -14.42
CA TYR A 318 -7.92 14.26 -13.18
C TYR A 318 -9.42 13.93 -13.40
N LYS A 319 -9.99 14.22 -14.58
CA LYS A 319 -11.37 13.87 -14.95
C LYS A 319 -11.57 13.65 -16.45
N HIS A 320 -12.42 12.68 -16.80
CA HIS A 320 -13.04 12.59 -18.11
C HIS A 320 -14.07 13.73 -18.28
N GLY A 321 -13.95 14.53 -19.36
CA GLY A 321 -14.97 15.50 -19.76
C GLY A 321 -14.65 17.00 -19.59
N HIS A 322 -13.41 17.38 -19.28
CA HIS A 322 -12.96 18.78 -19.32
C HIS A 322 -11.80 18.97 -20.31
N SER A 323 -11.70 20.15 -20.92
CA SER A 323 -10.61 20.50 -21.84
C SER A 323 -9.38 20.99 -21.07
N GLY A 324 -8.47 20.09 -20.71
CA GLY A 324 -7.16 20.42 -20.13
C GLY A 324 -6.81 19.63 -18.85
N PRO A 325 -5.56 19.71 -18.38
CA PRO A 325 -5.10 18.95 -17.22
C PRO A 325 -5.77 19.43 -15.92
N GLY A 326 -6.34 18.47 -15.19
CA GLY A 326 -7.03 18.71 -13.92
C GLY A 326 -6.12 18.72 -12.68
N HIS A 327 -4.82 18.46 -12.86
CA HIS A 327 -3.86 18.38 -11.76
C HIS A 327 -2.47 18.87 -12.18
N VAL A 328 -1.72 19.43 -11.22
CA VAL A 328 -0.37 19.98 -11.45
C VAL A 328 0.52 19.81 -10.21
N GLY A 329 1.81 19.56 -10.44
CA GLY A 329 2.86 19.57 -9.43
C GLY A 329 4.12 20.30 -9.91
N ILE A 330 5.06 20.53 -8.99
CA ILE A 330 6.36 21.17 -9.29
C ILE A 330 7.43 20.09 -9.36
N VAL A 331 8.08 19.89 -10.50
CA VAL A 331 9.20 18.97 -10.66
C VAL A 331 10.31 19.38 -9.69
N TYR A 332 10.71 18.43 -8.85
CA TYR A 332 11.73 18.64 -7.83
C TYR A 332 13.03 17.92 -8.18
N ASN A 333 12.95 16.64 -8.56
CA ASN A 333 14.10 15.85 -8.99
C ASN A 333 13.74 15.09 -10.27
N PRO A 334 14.13 15.58 -11.45
CA PRO A 334 13.74 14.97 -12.72
C PRO A 334 14.37 13.59 -12.96
N GLN A 335 15.60 13.37 -12.49
CA GLN A 335 16.31 12.09 -12.62
C GLN A 335 15.53 10.98 -11.90
N LYS A 336 15.11 11.25 -10.66
CA LYS A 336 14.32 10.31 -9.84
C LYS A 336 12.83 10.33 -10.15
N GLY A 337 12.34 11.33 -10.87
CA GLY A 337 10.91 11.47 -11.15
C GLY A 337 10.10 12.03 -9.99
N ILE A 338 10.68 12.89 -9.14
CA ILE A 338 10.01 13.42 -7.94
C ILE A 338 9.46 14.82 -8.19
N MET A 339 8.24 15.08 -7.72
CA MET A 339 7.59 16.39 -7.68
C MET A 339 7.15 16.77 -6.26
N ILE A 340 7.03 18.08 -5.98
CA ILE A 340 6.28 18.63 -4.85
C ILE A 340 4.84 18.87 -5.31
N VAL A 341 3.86 18.34 -4.58
CA VAL A 341 2.45 18.33 -5.01
C VAL A 341 1.49 18.53 -3.84
N ALA A 342 0.36 19.20 -4.09
CA ALA A 342 -0.82 19.20 -3.23
C ALA A 342 -1.90 18.34 -3.94
N PRO A 343 -2.07 17.06 -3.58
CA PRO A 343 -2.69 16.06 -4.47
C PRO A 343 -4.23 16.17 -4.55
N HIS A 344 -4.94 16.08 -3.43
CA HIS A 344 -6.40 16.14 -3.38
C HIS A 344 -6.93 16.30 -1.94
N THR A 345 -8.23 16.55 -1.81
CA THR A 345 -8.92 16.62 -0.52
C THR A 345 -8.67 15.38 0.32
N GLY A 346 -8.40 15.57 1.62
CA GLY A 346 -8.08 14.50 2.56
C GLY A 346 -6.60 14.13 2.62
N ASP A 347 -5.74 14.81 1.86
CA ASP A 347 -4.30 14.59 1.83
C ASP A 347 -3.53 15.90 2.10
N VAL A 348 -2.20 15.84 2.09
CA VAL A 348 -1.29 16.94 2.41
C VAL A 348 -0.31 17.24 1.28
N VAL A 349 0.28 18.43 1.29
CA VAL A 349 1.41 18.75 0.42
C VAL A 349 2.56 17.79 0.72
N LYS A 350 3.06 17.11 -0.30
CA LYS A 350 4.09 16.07 -0.16
C LYS A 350 5.01 15.99 -1.37
N LEU A 351 6.11 15.26 -1.23
CA LEU A 351 6.81 14.75 -2.40
C LEU A 351 6.14 13.47 -2.89
N GLN A 352 6.06 13.34 -4.21
CA GLN A 352 5.49 12.16 -4.86
C GLN A 352 6.24 11.88 -6.15
N ASN A 353 6.27 10.60 -6.56
CA ASN A 353 6.82 10.22 -7.85
C ASN A 353 5.81 10.53 -8.97
N TYR A 354 6.17 11.38 -9.92
CA TYR A 354 5.31 11.73 -11.06
C TYR A 354 5.34 10.69 -12.18
N LYS A 355 6.38 9.84 -12.24
CA LYS A 355 6.49 8.77 -13.26
C LYS A 355 5.54 7.60 -12.97
N THR A 356 5.16 7.41 -11.70
CA THR A 356 4.18 6.39 -11.27
C THR A 356 2.81 6.99 -10.94
N TYR A 357 2.59 8.28 -11.21
CA TYR A 357 1.31 8.92 -10.96
C TYR A 357 0.22 8.31 -11.87
N PRO A 358 -0.96 7.97 -11.34
CA PRO A 358 -2.05 7.38 -12.14
C PRO A 358 -2.39 8.21 -13.38
N GLY A 359 -2.56 7.56 -14.53
CA GLY A 359 -2.81 8.23 -15.81
C GLY A 359 -1.56 8.77 -16.51
N GLY A 360 -0.43 8.88 -15.81
CA GLY A 360 0.81 9.42 -16.35
C GLY A 360 0.77 10.93 -16.58
N ALA A 361 1.94 11.54 -16.72
CA ALA A 361 2.05 12.96 -17.03
C ALA A 361 1.57 13.24 -18.47
N VAL A 362 0.67 14.20 -18.63
CA VAL A 362 0.18 14.65 -19.95
C VAL A 362 1.08 15.69 -20.59
N GLY A 363 1.91 16.37 -19.79
CA GLY A 363 2.94 17.25 -20.30
C GLY A 363 3.67 18.02 -19.20
N PHE A 364 4.64 18.81 -19.63
CA PHE A 364 5.50 19.61 -18.77
C PHE A 364 5.59 21.04 -19.30
N THR A 365 5.67 22.02 -18.42
CA THR A 365 5.92 23.42 -18.80
C THR A 365 7.01 24.07 -17.97
N ARG A 366 7.67 25.08 -18.53
CA ARG A 366 8.72 25.88 -17.90
C ARG A 366 8.28 27.33 -17.77
N PRO A 367 7.69 27.71 -16.61
CA PRO A 367 7.26 29.08 -16.37
C PRO A 367 8.35 30.14 -16.53
N THR A 368 9.61 29.82 -16.21
CA THR A 368 10.73 30.77 -16.31
C THR A 368 11.18 31.05 -17.75
N ALA A 369 10.72 30.24 -18.72
CA ALA A 369 11.00 30.43 -20.15
C ALA A 369 9.81 31.09 -20.88
N HIS A 370 8.84 31.61 -20.13
CA HIS A 370 7.72 32.34 -20.71
C HIS A 370 8.19 33.70 -21.24
N ASN A 371 8.24 33.85 -22.57
CA ASN A 371 8.63 35.09 -23.24
C ASN A 371 7.50 36.13 -23.19
N GLY A 372 7.31 36.79 -22.04
CA GLY A 372 6.85 38.19 -21.92
C GLY A 372 5.50 38.64 -22.51
N HIS A 373 4.74 37.84 -23.25
CA HIS A 373 3.40 38.23 -23.66
C HIS A 373 2.42 37.94 -22.53
N ASN A 374 2.07 38.99 -21.79
CA ASN A 374 0.74 39.12 -21.21
C ASN A 374 -0.30 39.05 -22.35
N GLY A 375 -0.48 37.86 -22.94
CA GLY A 375 -1.58 37.57 -23.85
C GLY A 375 -2.88 37.66 -23.07
N PRO A 376 -3.98 38.09 -23.69
CA PRO A 376 -5.19 38.46 -22.99
C PRO A 376 -5.63 37.31 -22.09
N THR A 377 -5.90 37.63 -20.83
CA THR A 377 -6.73 36.80 -19.97
C THR A 377 -8.01 36.50 -20.74
N LYS A 378 -8.07 35.34 -21.40
CA LYS A 378 -9.35 34.75 -21.79
C LYS A 378 -10.01 34.39 -20.48
N HIS A 379 -10.80 35.32 -19.97
CA HIS A 379 -11.90 35.00 -19.08
C HIS A 379 -12.72 33.91 -19.79
N LEU A 380 -12.64 32.70 -19.28
CA LEU A 380 -13.62 31.65 -19.53
C LEU A 380 -14.62 31.65 -18.38
#